data_AF-X1MIN4-F1
#
_entry.id   AF-X1MIN4-F1
#
_cell.length_a   1.000
_cell.length_b   1.000
_cell.length_c   1.000
_cell.angle_alpha   90.00
_cell.angle_beta   90.00
_cell.angle_gamma   90.00
#
_symmetry.space_group_name_H-M   'P 1'
#
loop_
_entity.id
_entity.type
_entity.pdbx_description
1 polymer ?
#
loop_
_entity_poly.entity_id
_entity_poly.type
_entity_poly.pdbx_seq_one_letter_code
_entity_poly.pdbx_strand_id
1 'polypeptide(L)'
;GMLLGWKSPALFQTVELDLVPRTGSYDKNRAFNPGNNANTVYLAYSFTWFPVRVLEVSSKINLNISGEKPATDYRSGVQLVADYGINYHIGKIWSAGIGGYLETQLTDDKQNGAAAFDDGYRTKSIAVAP
;
A
#
# COMPACT_ATOMS: atom_id res chain seq x y z
N GLY A 1 6.84 -8.28 -10.41
CA GLY A 1 5.60 -9.04 -10.26
C GLY A 1 4.87 -9.12 -11.57
N MET A 2 3.55 -9.12 -11.50
CA MET A 2 2.62 -9.12 -12.62
C MET A 2 1.73 -7.89 -12.52
N LEU A 3 1.46 -7.24 -13.65
CA LEU A 3 0.51 -6.13 -13.73
C LEU A 3 -0.44 -6.39 -14.88
N LEU A 4 -1.73 -6.32 -14.61
CA LEU A 4 -2.80 -6.44 -15.59
C LEU A 4 -3.59 -5.14 -15.62
N GLY A 5 -3.82 -4.57 -16.81
CA GLY A 5 -4.55 -3.33 -16.98
C GLY A 5 -5.67 -3.44 -18.00
N TRP A 6 -6.77 -2.73 -17.75
CA TRP A 6 -7.88 -2.62 -18.70
C TRP A 6 -8.52 -1.22 -18.61
N LYS A 7 -9.20 -0.82 -19.68
CA LYS A 7 -9.83 0.49 -19.76
C LYS A 7 -11.18 0.46 -20.47
N SER A 8 -12.04 1.39 -20.08
CA SER A 8 -13.24 1.83 -20.79
C SER A 8 -13.08 3.31 -21.19
N PRO A 9 -14.05 3.94 -21.87
CA PRO A 9 -13.93 5.35 -22.28
C PRO A 9 -13.66 6.34 -21.14
N ALA A 10 -14.11 6.03 -19.92
CA ALA A 10 -14.00 6.93 -18.76
C ALA A 10 -13.25 6.32 -17.57
N LEU A 11 -12.81 5.06 -17.63
CA LEU A 11 -12.24 4.37 -16.48
C LEU A 11 -11.02 3.54 -16.91
N PHE A 12 -9.89 3.77 -16.25
CA PHE A 12 -8.64 3.04 -16.39
C PHE A 12 -8.39 2.28 -15.10
N GLN A 13 -8.00 1.02 -15.20
CA GLN A 13 -7.84 0.14 -14.05
C GLN A 13 -6.60 -0.72 -14.20
N THR A 14 -5.95 -1.03 -13.09
CA THR A 14 -4.86 -1.99 -13.01
C THR A 14 -4.97 -2.86 -11.76
N VAL A 15 -4.52 -4.11 -11.86
CA VAL A 15 -4.23 -4.99 -10.73
C VAL A 15 -2.77 -5.39 -10.81
N GLU A 16 -2.07 -5.31 -9.68
CA GLU A 16 -0.65 -5.56 -9.55
C GLU A 16 -0.42 -6.60 -8.44
N LEU A 17 0.44 -7.58 -8.71
CA LEU A 17 0.88 -8.59 -7.75
C LEU A 17 2.40 -8.66 -7.78
N ASP A 18 3.04 -8.32 -6.67
CA ASP A 18 4.48 -8.45 -6.48
C ASP A 18 4.83 -9.41 -5.37
N LEU A 19 5.88 -10.20 -5.61
CA LEU A 19 6.52 -11.06 -4.63
C LEU A 19 7.91 -10.50 -4.38
N VAL A 20 8.17 -10.06 -3.16
CA VAL A 20 9.46 -9.54 -2.73
C VAL A 20 10.12 -10.59 -1.83
N PRO A 21 11.08 -11.36 -2.33
CA PRO A 21 11.79 -12.35 -1.53
C PRO A 21 12.73 -11.66 -0.53
N ARG A 22 13.03 -12.36 0.58
CA ARG A 22 13.92 -11.90 1.66
C ARG A 22 15.42 -11.87 1.31
N THR A 23 15.80 -11.35 0.14
CA THR A 23 17.18 -11.34 -0.35
C THR A 23 18.01 -10.15 0.14
N GLY A 24 17.37 -9.15 0.75
CA GLY A 24 18.06 -7.99 1.34
C GLY A 24 18.93 -8.36 2.55
N SER A 25 20.09 -7.71 2.68
CA SER A 25 20.97 -7.88 3.84
C SER A 25 20.24 -7.50 5.14
N TYR A 26 20.29 -8.40 6.13
CA TYR A 26 19.72 -8.19 7.45
C TYR A 26 20.67 -8.74 8.53
N ASP A 27 20.93 -7.93 9.55
CA ASP A 27 21.65 -8.30 10.76
C ASP A 27 20.96 -7.66 11.98
N LYS A 28 20.61 -8.49 12.97
CA LYS A 28 19.94 -8.07 14.20
C LYS A 28 20.76 -7.09 15.04
N ASN A 29 22.08 -7.10 14.91
CA ASN A 29 22.99 -6.23 15.65
C ASN A 29 23.26 -4.91 14.92
N ARG A 30 22.71 -4.74 13.71
CA ARG A 30 22.87 -3.53 12.90
C ARG A 30 21.71 -2.58 13.17
N ALA A 31 22.03 -1.31 13.44
CA ALA A 31 21.03 -0.28 13.69
C ALA A 31 20.13 0.00 12.47
N PHE A 32 20.65 -0.19 11.26
CA PHE A 32 19.93 0.04 10.01
C PHE A 32 20.04 -1.17 9.08
N ASN A 33 18.91 -1.72 8.66
CA ASN A 33 18.87 -2.88 7.76
C ASN A 33 18.15 -2.53 6.46
N PRO A 34 18.78 -2.74 5.29
CA PRO A 34 18.13 -2.52 4.00
C PRO A 34 17.07 -3.59 3.67
N GLY A 35 17.14 -4.78 4.28
CA GLY A 35 16.12 -5.82 4.21
C GLY A 35 15.36 -5.95 5.53
N ASN A 36 14.08 -6.32 5.48
CA ASN A 36 13.26 -6.56 6.67
C ASN A 36 13.24 -8.04 7.12
N ASN A 37 14.03 -8.90 6.45
CA ASN A 37 14.11 -10.35 6.66
C ASN A 37 12.77 -11.11 6.56
N ALA A 38 11.82 -10.59 5.78
CA ALA A 38 10.53 -11.22 5.51
C ALA A 38 10.28 -11.34 4.01
N ASN A 39 9.69 -12.45 3.59
CA ASN A 39 9.08 -12.52 2.26
C ASN A 39 7.80 -11.69 2.30
N THR A 40 7.58 -10.87 1.28
CA THR A 40 6.45 -9.96 1.27
C THR A 40 5.68 -10.10 -0.03
N VAL A 41 4.35 -10.16 0.06
CA VAL A 41 3.45 -10.15 -1.08
C VAL A 41 2.74 -8.80 -1.11
N TYR A 42 2.86 -8.09 -2.22
CA TYR A 42 2.09 -6.88 -2.47
C TYR A 42 1.00 -7.19 -3.48
N LEU A 43 -0.23 -6.85 -3.14
CA LEU A 43 -1.35 -6.86 -4.07
C LEU A 43 -1.88 -5.43 -4.14
N ALA A 44 -1.99 -4.87 -5.33
CA ALA A 44 -2.53 -3.54 -5.51
C ALA A 44 -3.62 -3.51 -6.58
N TYR A 45 -4.61 -2.64 -6.37
CA TYR A 45 -5.61 -2.28 -7.35
C TYR A 45 -5.59 -0.77 -7.51
N SER A 46 -5.44 -0.29 -8.74
CA SER A 46 -5.44 1.14 -9.04
C SER A 46 -6.52 1.47 -10.05
N PHE A 47 -7.13 2.65 -9.92
CA PHE A 47 -8.02 3.16 -10.94
C PHE A 47 -7.90 4.66 -11.13
N THR A 48 -8.26 5.12 -12.33
CA THR A 48 -8.48 6.52 -12.68
C THR A 48 -9.80 6.62 -13.42
N TRP A 49 -10.73 7.37 -12.86
CA TRP A 49 -12.09 7.54 -13.35
C TRP A 49 -12.36 8.98 -13.74
N PHE A 50 -12.95 9.17 -14.91
CA PHE A 50 -13.39 10.46 -15.44
C PHE A 50 -14.92 10.50 -15.49
N PRO A 51 -15.60 10.76 -14.35
CA PRO A 51 -17.06 10.88 -14.34
C PRO A 51 -17.56 11.92 -15.35
N VAL A 52 -16.79 12.99 -15.55
CA VAL A 52 -16.94 13.96 -16.63
C VAL A 52 -15.56 14.28 -17.19
N ARG A 53 -15.49 14.84 -18.41
CA ARG A 53 -14.21 15.09 -19.12
C ARG A 53 -13.20 15.95 -18.36
N VAL A 54 -13.66 16.79 -17.44
CA VAL A 54 -12.84 17.74 -16.68
C VAL A 54 -12.56 17.30 -15.25
N LEU A 55 -13.12 16.19 -14.79
CA LEU A 55 -12.98 15.72 -13.41
C LEU A 55 -12.35 14.33 -13.44
N GLU A 56 -11.28 14.16 -12.67
CA GLU A 56 -10.58 12.91 -12.49
C GLU A 56 -10.65 12.50 -11.02
N VAL A 57 -11.02 11.25 -10.78
CA VAL A 57 -10.98 10.62 -9.47
C VAL A 57 -10.09 9.40 -9.59
N SER A 58 -9.01 9.35 -8.82
CA SER A 58 -8.05 8.25 -8.87
C SER A 58 -7.77 7.70 -7.49
N SER A 59 -7.37 6.44 -7.44
CA SER A 59 -6.93 5.79 -6.22
C SER A 59 -6.00 4.63 -6.51
N LYS A 60 -5.07 4.38 -5.60
CA LYS A 60 -4.30 3.14 -5.53
C LYS A 60 -4.49 2.51 -4.17
N ILE A 61 -5.02 1.29 -4.15
CA ILE A 61 -5.24 0.51 -2.95
C ILE A 61 -4.21 -0.60 -2.93
N ASN A 62 -3.36 -0.63 -1.92
CA ASN A 62 -2.27 -1.57 -1.73
C ASN A 62 -2.53 -2.42 -0.50
N LEU A 63 -2.34 -3.72 -0.63
CA LEU A 63 -2.34 -4.70 0.44
C LEU A 63 -0.94 -5.28 0.54
N ASN A 64 -0.32 -5.12 1.70
CA ASN A 64 1.01 -5.64 1.99
C ASN A 64 0.90 -6.77 3.02
N ILE A 65 1.29 -7.97 2.59
CA ILE A 65 1.27 -9.18 3.41
C ILE A 65 2.72 -9.64 3.60
N SER A 66 3.28 -9.38 4.79
CA SER A 66 4.60 -9.89 5.17
C SER A 66 4.49 -11.25 5.84
N GLY A 67 5.40 -12.15 5.49
CA GLY A 67 5.63 -13.41 6.18
C GLY A 67 6.29 -13.21 7.54
N GLU A 68 6.38 -14.29 8.31
CA GLU A 68 7.09 -14.30 9.59
C GLU A 68 8.59 -14.07 9.40
N LYS A 69 9.16 -13.21 10.24
CA LYS A 69 10.59 -12.91 10.31
C LYS A 69 11.28 -14.00 11.14
N PRO A 70 12.08 -14.90 10.54
CA PRO A 70 12.63 -16.05 11.27
C PRO A 70 13.64 -15.69 12.36
N ALA A 71 14.18 -14.47 12.33
CA ALA A 71 15.18 -14.03 13.31
C ALA A 71 14.57 -13.51 14.61
N THR A 72 13.26 -13.20 14.62
CA THR A 72 12.57 -12.56 15.75
C THR A 72 11.21 -13.18 16.04
N ASP A 73 10.83 -14.22 15.30
CA ASP A 73 9.49 -14.86 15.30
C ASP A 73 8.36 -13.81 15.31
N TYR A 74 8.55 -12.76 14.50
CA TYR A 74 7.65 -11.62 14.39
C TYR A 74 6.97 -11.64 13.04
N ARG A 75 5.65 -11.54 13.03
CA ARG A 75 4.85 -11.41 11.82
C ARG A 75 4.09 -10.11 11.87
N SER A 76 4.41 -9.23 10.93
CA SER A 76 3.62 -8.01 10.73
C SER A 76 2.21 -8.37 10.26
N GLY A 77 1.23 -7.63 10.73
CA GLY A 77 -0.12 -7.72 10.25
C GLY A 77 -0.25 -7.20 8.83
N VAL A 78 -1.36 -7.55 8.19
CA VAL A 78 -1.65 -7.14 6.83
C VAL A 78 -1.92 -5.64 6.81
N GLN A 79 -1.10 -4.89 6.08
CA GLN A 79 -1.27 -3.44 5.93
C GLN A 79 -2.09 -3.15 4.68
N LEU A 80 -3.04 -2.23 4.81
CA LEU A 80 -3.86 -1.71 3.73
C LEU A 80 -3.61 -0.20 3.62
N VAL A 81 -3.17 0.26 2.46
CA VAL A 81 -2.98 1.68 2.15
C VAL A 81 -3.81 2.04 0.94
N ALA A 82 -4.65 3.06 1.04
CA ALA A 82 -5.44 3.58 -0.06
C ALA A 82 -5.08 5.05 -0.28
N ASP A 83 -4.35 5.31 -1.36
CA ASP A 83 -4.12 6.66 -1.88
C ASP A 83 -5.34 7.09 -2.66
N TYR A 84 -5.73 8.37 -2.59
CA TYR A 84 -6.83 8.91 -3.38
C TYR A 84 -6.51 10.32 -3.88
N GLY A 85 -7.10 10.67 -5.01
CA GLY A 85 -6.97 11.98 -5.64
C GLY A 85 -8.25 12.39 -6.37
N ILE A 86 -8.59 13.67 -6.28
CA ILE A 86 -9.68 14.29 -7.03
C ILE A 86 -9.09 15.53 -7.70
N ASN A 87 -9.01 15.50 -9.04
CA ASN A 87 -8.39 16.55 -9.84
C ASN A 87 -9.39 17.16 -10.82
N TYR A 88 -9.40 18.48 -10.92
CA TYR A 88 -10.14 19.25 -11.91
C TYR A 88 -9.19 19.76 -12.98
N HIS A 89 -9.47 19.41 -14.24
CA HIS A 89 -8.68 19.78 -15.41
C HIS A 89 -9.10 21.16 -15.93
N ILE A 90 -8.14 22.09 -15.96
CA ILE A 90 -8.32 23.48 -16.38
C ILE A 90 -7.63 23.66 -17.74
N GLY A 91 -8.44 23.78 -18.79
CA GLY A 91 -7.93 23.82 -20.16
C GLY A 91 -7.30 22.49 -20.57
N LYS A 92 -6.18 22.54 -21.31
CA LYS A 92 -5.50 21.34 -21.83
C LYS A 92 -4.29 20.91 -21.01
N ILE A 93 -3.78 21.77 -20.13
CA ILE A 93 -2.44 21.61 -19.54
C ILE A 93 -2.39 21.85 -18.03
N TRP A 94 -3.45 22.40 -17.43
CA TRP A 94 -3.49 22.67 -16.00
C TRP A 94 -4.46 21.73 -15.30
N SER A 95 -4.16 21.40 -14.05
CA SER A 95 -5.07 20.68 -13.16
C SER A 95 -4.88 21.21 -11.75
N ALA A 96 -5.95 21.23 -10.97
CA ALA A 96 -5.92 21.54 -9.55
C ALA A 96 -6.76 20.48 -8.83
N GLY A 97 -6.32 20.03 -7.67
CA GLY A 97 -6.97 18.92 -7.00
C GLY A 97 -6.75 18.91 -5.51
N ILE A 98 -7.22 17.82 -4.91
CA ILE A 98 -6.89 17.42 -3.56
C ILE A 98 -6.56 15.93 -3.60
N GLY A 99 -5.61 15.53 -2.78
CA GLY A 99 -5.23 14.13 -2.63
C GLY A 99 -4.93 13.79 -1.18
N GLY A 100 -4.75 12.51 -0.93
CA GLY A 100 -4.47 12.02 0.40
C GLY A 100 -4.23 10.52 0.42
N TYR A 101 -4.06 9.99 1.61
CA TYR A 101 -3.96 8.56 1.84
C TYR A 101 -4.68 8.17 3.12
N LEU A 102 -5.10 6.91 3.14
CA LEU A 102 -5.66 6.21 4.29
C LEU A 102 -4.80 4.97 4.50
N GLU A 103 -4.23 4.80 5.68
CA GLU A 103 -3.48 3.60 6.04
C GLU A 103 -4.13 2.95 7.25
N THR A 104 -4.32 1.64 7.17
CA THR A 104 -4.77 0.83 8.29
C THR A 104 -4.10 -0.53 8.28
N GLN A 105 -3.88 -1.08 9.46
CA GLN A 105 -3.55 -2.48 9.61
C GLN A 105 -4.83 -3.30 9.79
N LEU A 106 -5.02 -4.34 8.96
CA LEU A 106 -6.20 -5.20 8.97
C LEU A 106 -6.10 -6.33 9.98
N THR A 107 -4.89 -6.77 10.30
CA THR A 107 -4.64 -7.84 11.29
C THR A 107 -3.61 -7.38 12.31
N ASP A 108 -3.66 -7.96 13.49
CA ASP A 108 -2.69 -7.69 14.54
C ASP A 108 -1.29 -8.16 14.15
N ASP A 109 -0.28 -7.41 14.57
CA ASP A 109 1.10 -7.87 14.65
C ASP A 109 1.18 -9.03 15.64
N LYS A 110 1.95 -10.05 15.30
CA LYS A 110 2.18 -11.22 16.15
C LYS A 110 3.65 -11.40 16.44
N GLN A 111 3.98 -11.72 17.68
CA GLN A 111 5.30 -12.13 18.11
C GLN A 111 5.20 -13.43 18.90
N ASN A 112 6.00 -14.44 18.55
CA ASN A 112 5.97 -15.78 19.18
C ASN A 112 4.57 -16.42 19.17
N GLY A 113 3.75 -16.13 18.15
CA GLY A 113 2.37 -16.64 18.03
C GLY A 113 1.30 -15.92 18.87
N ALA A 114 1.69 -14.98 19.74
CA ALA A 114 0.79 -14.10 20.50
C ALA A 114 0.70 -12.71 19.85
N ALA A 115 -0.28 -11.89 20.25
CA ALA A 115 -0.34 -10.49 19.84
C ALA A 115 0.94 -9.77 20.29
N ALA A 116 1.59 -9.07 19.37
CA ALA A 116 2.75 -8.26 19.71
C ALA A 116 2.32 -7.12 20.64
N PHE A 117 3.11 -6.83 21.67
CA PHE A 117 2.88 -5.73 22.64
C PHE A 117 1.51 -5.77 23.35
N ASP A 118 0.96 -6.97 23.57
CA ASP A 118 -0.33 -7.26 24.23
C ASP A 118 -1.60 -6.74 23.53
N ASP A 119 -1.52 -5.76 22.63
CA ASP A 119 -2.67 -5.20 21.89
C ASP A 119 -2.66 -5.52 20.39
N GLY A 120 -1.57 -6.10 19.87
CA GLY A 120 -1.44 -6.44 18.47
C GLY A 120 -1.16 -5.26 17.54
N TYR A 121 -0.90 -4.07 18.07
CA TYR A 121 -0.57 -2.81 17.40
C TYR A 121 -1.17 -2.61 16.00
N ARG A 122 -2.20 -1.77 15.88
CA ARG A 122 -2.82 -1.43 14.59
C ARG A 122 -2.55 0.02 14.20
N THR A 123 -1.65 0.22 13.23
CA THR A 123 -1.46 1.54 12.63
C THR A 123 -2.75 1.99 11.95
N LYS A 124 -3.16 3.23 12.22
CA LYS A 124 -4.21 3.95 11.50
C LYS A 124 -3.77 5.39 11.28
N SER A 125 -3.71 5.80 10.02
CA SER A 125 -3.34 7.17 9.67
C SER A 125 -4.16 7.66 8.48
N ILE A 126 -4.39 8.98 8.44
CA ILE A 126 -5.08 9.65 7.35
C ILE A 126 -4.40 10.99 7.11
N ALA A 127 -4.18 11.32 5.84
CA ALA A 127 -3.66 12.62 5.45
C ALA A 127 -4.44 13.15 4.25
N VAL A 128 -4.49 14.49 4.15
CA VAL A 128 -5.10 15.22 3.03
C VAL A 128 -4.21 16.42 2.71
N ALA A 129 -3.96 16.65 1.42
CA ALA A 129 -3.20 17.78 0.92
C ALA A 129 -3.78 18.28 -0.43
N PRO A 130 -3.59 19.58 -0.77
CA PRO A 130 -3.84 20.10 -2.11
C PRO A 130 -2.88 19.53 -3.17
#